data_AF-A0A3S5CVM0-F1
#
_entry.id   AF-A0A3S5CVM0-F1
#
_cell.length_a   1.000
_cell.length_b   1.000
_cell.length_c   1.000
_cell.angle_alpha   90.00
_cell.angle_beta   90.00
_cell.angle_gamma   90.00
#
_symmetry.space_group_name_H-M   'P 1'
#
loop_
_entity.id
_entity.type
_entity.pdbx_description
1 polymer ?
#
loop_
_entity_poly.entity_id
_entity_poly.type
_entity_poly.pdbx_seq_one_letter_code
_entity_poly.pdbx_strand_id
1 'polypeptide(L)'
;MAKSLRRLIESYFLRRTKNQISQIRDLSGSDPLTTSGGKKFQKLPRKNEFVIWIYLTQLQPKLYLDFLQSDRIRELLLPGTKRSSLIELVILKRLCDHPRLLSPRQCANLDLDSQENYSPENCIDEFKLSALPPANQLLAEFNKLAFLVCLLESFIRDSNESDASLNRTLISSQSLRLLDIIEIVLNYRNTILRSIGSRILHKVARLDGRLTKPAERHEVINTSKDQSYTTMLLTS
;
A
#
# COMPACT_ATOMS: atom_id res chain seq x y z
N MET A 1 -35.55 14.71 -3.99
CA MET A 1 -35.25 13.45 -4.70
C MET A 1 -34.47 12.44 -3.85
N ALA A 2 -33.29 12.77 -3.29
CA ALA A 2 -32.49 11.81 -2.51
C ALA A 2 -33.16 11.23 -1.25
N LYS A 3 -33.95 12.03 -0.51
CA LYS A 3 -34.69 11.55 0.68
C LYS A 3 -35.83 10.59 0.33
N SER A 4 -36.54 10.84 -0.77
CA SER A 4 -37.62 9.97 -1.26
C SER A 4 -37.09 8.59 -1.65
N LEU A 5 -35.94 8.54 -2.33
CA LEU A 5 -35.27 7.29 -2.67
C LEU A 5 -34.85 6.50 -1.42
N ARG A 6 -34.25 7.17 -0.42
CA ARG A 6 -33.86 6.50 0.84
C ARG A 6 -35.06 5.86 1.54
N ARG A 7 -36.21 6.54 1.55
CA ARG A 7 -37.44 6.03 2.18
C ARG A 7 -38.01 4.81 1.45
N LEU A 8 -37.91 4.78 0.11
CA LEU A 8 -38.36 3.63 -0.69
C LEU A 8 -37.51 2.38 -0.44
N ILE A 9 -36.20 2.55 -0.23
CA ILE A 9 -35.28 1.42 -0.05
C ILE A 9 -35.05 1.03 1.44
N GLU A 10 -35.56 1.82 2.38
CA GLU A 10 -35.28 1.68 3.82
C GLU A 10 -35.65 0.29 4.36
N SER A 11 -36.81 -0.24 3.96
CA SER A 11 -37.27 -1.57 4.38
C SER A 11 -36.42 -2.73 3.85
N TYR A 12 -35.63 -2.48 2.79
CA TYR A 12 -34.80 -3.49 2.13
C TYR A 12 -33.30 -3.28 2.38
N PHE A 13 -32.92 -2.17 3.02
CA PHE A 13 -31.51 -1.77 3.18
C PHE A 13 -31.15 -1.57 4.65
N LEU A 14 -30.57 -2.61 5.27
CA LEU A 14 -30.06 -2.53 6.62
C LEU A 14 -28.60 -2.05 6.62
N ARG A 15 -28.36 -0.83 7.12
CA ARG A 15 -27.01 -0.27 7.32
C ARG A 15 -26.86 0.21 8.75
N ARG A 16 -25.79 -0.24 9.42
CA ARG A 16 -25.37 0.26 10.74
C ARG A 16 -23.95 0.79 10.66
N THR A 17 -23.68 1.89 11.36
CA THR A 17 -22.32 2.42 11.51
C THR A 17 -21.69 1.90 12.81
N LYS A 18 -20.34 1.81 12.84
CA LYS A 18 -19.64 1.41 14.07
C LYS A 18 -19.92 2.37 15.24
N ASN A 19 -20.13 3.66 14.95
CA ASN A 19 -20.47 4.68 15.95
C ASN A 19 -21.85 4.42 16.58
N GLN A 20 -22.86 4.08 15.76
CA GLN A 20 -24.20 3.71 16.25
C GLN A 20 -24.14 2.47 17.15
N ILE A 21 -23.35 1.47 16.77
CA ILE A 21 -23.17 0.25 17.58
C ILE A 21 -22.47 0.55 18.90
N SER A 22 -21.52 1.49 18.94
CA SER A 22 -20.86 1.92 20.17
C SER A 22 -21.79 2.68 21.10
N GLN A 23 -22.58 3.63 20.56
CA GLN A 23 -23.51 4.46 21.34
C GLN A 23 -24.66 3.66 21.97
N ILE A 24 -25.17 2.63 21.26
CA ILE A 24 -26.18 1.72 21.82
C ILE A 24 -25.66 1.04 23.10
N ARG A 25 -24.35 0.77 23.21
CA ARG A 25 -23.74 0.19 24.41
C ARG A 25 -23.75 1.17 25.57
N ASP A 26 -23.30 2.40 25.32
CA ASP A 26 -23.17 3.45 26.34
C ASP A 26 -24.56 3.83 26.92
N LEU A 27 -25.61 3.79 26.10
CA LEU A 27 -27.00 4.01 26.52
C LEU A 27 -27.61 2.79 27.24
N SER A 28 -27.17 1.58 26.89
CA SER A 28 -27.76 0.36 27.45
C SER A 28 -27.35 0.08 28.90
N GLY A 29 -26.32 0.71 29.46
CA GLY A 29 -26.02 0.83 30.90
C GLY A 29 -25.95 -0.45 31.76
N SER A 30 -26.30 -1.62 31.23
CA SER A 30 -26.53 -2.85 31.95
C SER A 30 -25.64 -3.93 31.37
N ASP A 31 -24.87 -4.57 32.25
CA ASP A 31 -24.30 -5.89 32.03
C ASP A 31 -25.45 -6.82 31.59
N PRO A 32 -25.47 -7.35 30.34
CA PRO A 32 -26.45 -8.35 30.00
C PRO A 32 -25.90 -9.67 30.54
N LEU A 33 -26.31 -10.00 31.77
CA LEU A 33 -26.39 -11.40 32.16
C LEU A 33 -27.18 -12.14 31.07
N THR A 34 -26.50 -13.12 30.48
CA THR A 34 -27.09 -14.40 30.06
C THR A 34 -28.35 -14.31 29.20
N THR A 35 -28.16 -14.07 27.90
CA THR A 35 -28.90 -14.87 26.92
C THR A 35 -27.89 -15.65 26.11
N SER A 36 -27.95 -16.97 26.27
CA SER A 36 -27.08 -18.00 25.72
C SER A 36 -26.57 -17.72 24.30
N GLY A 37 -25.24 -17.55 24.15
CA GLY A 37 -24.53 -17.70 22.87
C GLY A 37 -24.05 -16.41 22.17
N GLY A 38 -24.44 -15.22 22.64
CA GLY A 38 -24.02 -13.95 22.02
C GLY A 38 -22.60 -13.51 22.42
N LYS A 39 -21.67 -13.42 21.46
CA LYS A 39 -20.33 -12.84 21.70
C LYS A 39 -20.45 -11.39 22.21
N LYS A 40 -19.91 -11.09 23.40
CA LYS A 40 -19.78 -9.71 23.91
C LYS A 40 -19.00 -8.88 22.88
N PHE A 41 -19.61 -7.84 22.32
CA PHE A 41 -18.93 -7.00 21.33
C PHE A 41 -17.88 -6.11 22.04
N GLN A 42 -16.60 -6.34 21.77
CA GLN A 42 -15.49 -5.57 22.35
C GLN A 42 -15.54 -4.09 21.92
N LYS A 43 -15.16 -3.16 22.82
CA LYS A 43 -15.01 -1.73 22.52
C LYS A 43 -13.81 -1.54 21.60
N LEU A 44 -14.05 -1.01 20.41
CA LEU A 44 -12.98 -0.76 19.45
C LEU A 44 -12.20 0.50 19.87
N PRO A 45 -10.87 0.53 19.72
CA PRO A 45 -10.09 1.74 19.98
C PRO A 45 -10.45 2.84 18.97
N ARG A 46 -10.14 4.09 19.33
CA ARG A 46 -10.30 5.24 18.43
C ARG A 46 -9.42 5.04 17.20
N LYS A 47 -10.02 5.16 16.01
CA LYS A 47 -9.30 5.18 14.74
C LYS A 47 -8.89 6.61 14.43
N ASN A 48 -7.58 6.84 14.26
CA ASN A 48 -7.04 8.11 13.79
C ASN A 48 -6.57 7.94 12.34
N GLU A 49 -6.78 8.97 11.52
CA GLU A 49 -6.43 8.97 10.09
C GLU A 49 -5.58 10.20 9.79
N PHE A 50 -4.46 9.99 9.12
CA PHE A 50 -3.52 11.05 8.75
C PHE A 50 -3.22 10.96 7.25
N VAL A 51 -3.18 12.12 6.59
CA VAL A 51 -2.68 12.26 5.22
C VAL A 51 -1.30 12.89 5.30
N ILE A 52 -0.28 12.14 4.88
CA ILE A 52 1.11 12.55 4.95
C ILE A 52 1.54 13.05 3.58
N TRP A 53 1.86 14.33 3.49
CA TRP A 53 2.35 14.97 2.27
C TRP A 53 3.87 14.84 2.22
N ILE A 54 4.36 14.11 1.22
CA ILE A 54 5.78 13.79 1.09
C ILE A 54 6.32 14.48 -0.16
N TYR A 55 7.43 15.20 -0.02
CA TYR A 55 8.11 15.82 -1.15
C TYR A 55 8.68 14.77 -2.10
N LEU A 56 8.63 15.08 -3.40
CA LEU A 56 9.26 14.26 -4.43
C LEU A 56 10.80 14.33 -4.30
N THR A 57 11.50 13.25 -4.66
CA THR A 57 12.97 13.26 -4.76
C THR A 57 13.43 14.09 -5.95
N GLN A 58 14.69 14.54 -6.01
CA GLN A 58 15.17 15.35 -7.15
C GLN A 58 15.06 14.65 -8.51
N LEU A 59 15.06 13.31 -8.52
CA LEU A 59 14.89 12.51 -9.74
C LEU A 59 13.44 12.51 -10.23
N GLN A 60 12.46 12.50 -9.32
CA GLN A 60 11.05 12.37 -9.68
C GLN A 60 10.51 13.53 -10.53
N PRO A 61 10.69 14.83 -10.18
CA PRO A 61 10.24 15.95 -11.00
C PRO A 61 10.84 15.92 -12.41
N LYS A 62 12.11 15.54 -12.56
CA LYS A 62 12.74 15.40 -13.88
C LYS A 62 11.99 14.37 -14.72
N LEU A 63 11.80 13.16 -14.18
CA LEU A 63 11.05 12.10 -14.88
C LEU A 63 9.60 12.50 -15.19
N TYR A 64 8.94 13.27 -14.31
CA TYR A 64 7.62 13.81 -14.60
C TYR A 64 7.62 14.79 -15.75
N LEU A 65 8.54 15.75 -15.73
CA LEU A 65 8.65 16.77 -16.77
C LEU A 65 9.01 16.14 -18.10
N ASP A 66 9.98 15.24 -18.13
CA ASP A 66 10.38 14.49 -19.33
C ASP A 66 9.17 13.72 -19.90
N PHE A 67 8.40 13.05 -19.04
CA PHE A 67 7.19 12.34 -19.47
C PHE A 67 6.13 13.29 -20.03
N LEU A 68 5.84 14.39 -19.34
CA LEU A 68 4.83 15.38 -19.77
C LEU A 68 5.24 16.11 -21.05
N GLN A 69 6.54 16.27 -21.28
CA GLN A 69 7.09 16.90 -22.48
C GLN A 69 7.27 15.91 -23.64
N SER A 70 7.04 14.62 -23.45
CA SER A 70 7.16 13.62 -24.52
C SER A 70 6.18 13.87 -25.68
N ASP A 71 6.59 13.48 -26.89
CA ASP A 71 5.75 13.57 -28.09
C ASP A 71 4.43 12.82 -27.89
N ARG A 72 4.48 11.67 -27.20
CA ARG A 72 3.32 10.88 -26.80
C ARG A 72 2.25 11.69 -26.07
N ILE A 73 2.63 12.55 -25.13
CA ILE A 73 1.67 13.41 -24.42
C ILE A 73 1.20 14.56 -25.30
N ARG A 74 2.11 15.16 -26.08
CA ARG A 74 1.77 16.25 -26.98
C ARG A 74 0.73 15.81 -28.02
N GLU A 75 0.91 14.66 -28.66
CA GLU A 75 -0.04 14.08 -29.62
C GLU A 75 -1.39 13.74 -28.98
N LEU A 76 -1.37 13.23 -27.74
CA LEU A 76 -2.58 12.90 -27.01
C LEU A 76 -3.45 14.13 -26.72
N LEU A 77 -2.82 15.30 -26.56
CA LEU A 77 -3.51 16.56 -26.29
C LEU A 77 -3.93 17.33 -27.55
N LEU A 78 -3.56 16.85 -28.75
CA LEU A 78 -3.97 17.50 -30.00
C LEU A 78 -5.50 17.42 -30.22
N PRO A 79 -6.13 18.49 -30.72
CA PRO A 79 -7.55 18.47 -31.06
C PRO A 79 -7.86 17.40 -32.11
N GLY A 80 -8.84 16.53 -31.83
CA GLY A 80 -9.26 15.46 -32.74
C GLY A 80 -8.67 14.08 -32.43
N THR A 81 -7.76 13.97 -31.47
CA THR A 81 -7.22 12.68 -31.02
C THR A 81 -8.30 11.86 -30.28
N LYS A 82 -8.59 10.64 -30.76
CA LYS A 82 -9.53 9.69 -30.12
C LYS A 82 -8.83 8.66 -29.20
N ARG A 83 -7.52 8.79 -29.02
CA ARG A 83 -6.70 7.92 -28.17
C ARG A 83 -7.02 8.14 -26.69
N SER A 84 -7.20 7.06 -25.94
CA SER A 84 -7.43 7.10 -24.49
C SER A 84 -6.16 7.47 -23.71
N SER A 85 -6.30 8.32 -22.69
CA SER A 85 -5.22 8.78 -21.81
C SER A 85 -4.99 7.93 -20.56
N LEU A 86 -5.74 6.84 -20.41
CA LEU A 86 -5.70 6.01 -19.20
C LEU A 86 -4.33 5.39 -18.95
N ILE A 87 -3.59 5.04 -20.01
CA ILE A 87 -2.27 4.43 -19.88
C ILE A 87 -1.26 5.47 -19.36
N GLU A 88 -1.34 6.69 -19.87
CA GLU A 88 -0.50 7.82 -19.48
C GLU A 88 -0.73 8.19 -18.01
N LEU A 89 -1.99 8.17 -17.56
CA LEU A 89 -2.33 8.32 -16.14
C LEU A 89 -1.77 7.19 -15.27
N VAL A 90 -1.78 5.94 -15.77
CA VAL A 90 -1.16 4.81 -15.07
C VAL A 90 0.35 4.97 -14.97
N ILE A 91 1.02 5.51 -15.99
CA ILE A 91 2.46 5.81 -15.97
C ILE A 91 2.76 6.88 -14.92
N LEU A 92 2.02 7.99 -14.91
CA LEU A 92 2.15 9.04 -13.89
C LEU A 92 1.94 8.51 -12.47
N LYS A 93 0.95 7.62 -12.29
CA LYS A 93 0.73 6.94 -11.01
C LYS A 93 1.92 6.07 -10.62
N ARG A 94 2.52 5.31 -11.55
CA ARG A 94 3.71 4.49 -11.25
C ARG A 94 4.92 5.34 -10.88
N LEU A 95 5.12 6.49 -11.54
CA LEU A 95 6.16 7.46 -11.16
C LEU A 95 5.94 8.01 -9.74
N CYS A 96 4.68 8.13 -9.29
CA CYS A 96 4.35 8.54 -7.91
C CYS A 96 4.76 7.48 -6.89
N ASP A 97 4.84 6.22 -7.30
CA ASP A 97 5.04 5.07 -6.42
C ASP A 97 6.48 4.59 -6.39
N HIS A 98 7.20 4.56 -7.50
CA HIS A 98 8.65 4.41 -7.57
C HIS A 98 9.09 4.50 -9.05
N PRO A 99 10.15 5.24 -9.42
CA PRO A 99 10.58 5.36 -10.82
C PRO A 99 10.90 4.01 -11.47
N ARG A 100 11.47 3.07 -10.70
CA ARG A 100 11.77 1.69 -11.14
C ARG A 100 10.55 0.76 -11.34
N LEU A 101 9.32 1.24 -11.14
CA LEU A 101 8.11 0.48 -11.49
C LEU A 101 7.79 0.53 -13.00
N LEU A 102 8.40 1.47 -13.73
CA LEU A 102 8.36 1.50 -15.18
C LEU A 102 9.37 0.49 -15.74
N SER A 103 8.94 -0.35 -16.68
CA SER A 103 9.87 -1.27 -17.34
C SER A 103 10.78 -0.53 -18.33
N PRO A 104 11.96 -1.07 -18.67
CA PRO A 104 12.85 -0.49 -19.67
C PRO A 104 12.15 -0.27 -21.02
N ARG A 105 11.18 -1.12 -21.38
CA ARG A 105 10.35 -0.94 -22.59
C ARG A 105 9.32 0.16 -22.44
N GLN A 106 8.75 0.36 -21.24
CA GLN A 106 7.87 1.49 -20.97
C GLN A 106 8.63 2.83 -20.98
N CYS A 107 9.94 2.80 -20.66
CA CYS A 107 10.84 3.93 -20.82
C CYS A 107 11.36 4.09 -22.26
N ALA A 108 11.65 3.01 -22.97
CA ALA A 108 12.15 3.04 -24.35
C ALA A 108 11.04 3.44 -25.35
N ASN A 109 9.81 2.99 -25.13
CA ASN A 109 8.63 3.42 -25.89
C ASN A 109 8.16 4.85 -25.52
N LEU A 110 8.98 5.63 -24.81
CA LEU A 110 8.89 7.09 -24.79
C LEU A 110 9.51 7.70 -26.05
N ASP A 111 10.42 6.97 -26.72
CA ASP A 111 10.95 7.27 -28.04
C ASP A 111 10.36 6.27 -29.07
N LEU A 112 9.39 6.75 -29.85
CA LEU A 112 9.03 6.32 -31.22
C LEU A 112 8.33 4.96 -31.47
N ASP A 113 7.17 5.07 -32.13
CA ASP A 113 6.66 4.22 -33.25
C ASP A 113 6.42 2.71 -33.09
N SER A 114 5.55 2.28 -32.18
CA SER A 114 4.81 1.02 -32.42
C SER A 114 3.51 0.88 -31.63
N GLN A 115 2.39 1.21 -32.28
CA GLN A 115 1.02 1.09 -31.76
C GLN A 115 0.44 -0.33 -31.83
N GLU A 116 1.09 -1.33 -32.43
CA GLU A 116 0.36 -2.55 -32.79
C GLU A 116 0.45 -3.71 -31.79
N ASN A 117 1.25 -3.62 -30.72
CA ASN A 117 1.41 -4.71 -29.73
C ASN A 117 1.26 -4.28 -28.27
N TYR A 118 0.55 -3.17 -28.01
CA TYR A 118 0.27 -2.71 -26.66
C TYR A 118 -1.00 -3.37 -26.09
N SER A 119 -0.88 -4.64 -25.68
CA SER A 119 -1.84 -5.26 -24.78
C SER A 119 -1.50 -4.85 -23.33
N PRO A 120 -2.49 -4.55 -22.46
CA PRO A 120 -2.25 -4.41 -21.02
C PRO A 120 -1.61 -5.66 -20.40
N GLU A 121 -1.68 -6.81 -21.07
CA GLU A 121 -1.01 -8.06 -20.69
C GLU A 121 0.50 -8.06 -21.03
N ASN A 122 0.92 -7.33 -22.08
CA ASN A 122 2.34 -7.13 -22.42
C ASN A 122 3.06 -6.12 -21.50
N CYS A 123 2.34 -5.44 -20.60
CA CYS A 123 2.93 -4.66 -19.50
C CYS A 123 3.47 -5.53 -18.36
N ILE A 124 3.24 -6.84 -18.41
CA ILE A 124 3.88 -7.83 -17.54
C ILE A 124 5.23 -8.20 -18.17
N ASP A 125 6.08 -7.21 -18.44
CA ASP A 125 7.52 -7.51 -18.53
C ASP A 125 7.87 -8.27 -17.26
N GLU A 126 8.49 -9.44 -17.43
CA GLU A 126 8.97 -10.32 -16.39
C GLU A 126 9.79 -9.48 -15.41
N PHE A 127 9.17 -9.08 -14.30
CA PHE A 127 9.79 -8.23 -13.31
C PHE A 127 10.85 -9.05 -12.60
N LYS A 128 12.07 -9.02 -13.13
CA LYS A 128 13.20 -9.71 -12.53
C LYS A 128 13.63 -8.91 -11.32
N LEU A 129 13.41 -9.48 -10.14
CA LEU A 129 13.89 -8.93 -8.88
C LEU A 129 15.41 -8.65 -8.93
N SER A 130 16.16 -9.44 -9.71
CA SER A 130 17.59 -9.29 -9.95
C SER A 130 17.97 -8.07 -10.80
N ALA A 131 17.03 -7.46 -11.51
CA ALA A 131 17.26 -6.26 -12.31
C ALA A 131 17.05 -4.96 -11.50
N LEU A 132 16.60 -5.07 -10.25
CA LEU A 132 16.45 -3.91 -9.38
C LEU A 132 17.83 -3.42 -8.91
N PRO A 133 18.03 -2.09 -8.82
CA PRO A 133 19.22 -1.54 -8.21
C PRO A 133 19.29 -1.91 -6.71
N PRO A 134 20.47 -1.77 -6.09
CA PRO A 134 20.63 -2.07 -4.66
C PRO A 134 19.71 -1.19 -3.78
N ALA A 135 19.36 -1.71 -2.61
CA ALA A 135 18.34 -1.12 -1.73
C ALA A 135 18.65 0.32 -1.28
N ASN A 136 19.93 0.68 -1.13
CA ASN A 136 20.36 2.05 -0.84
C ASN A 136 19.96 3.04 -1.95
N GLN A 137 20.08 2.62 -3.21
CA GLN A 137 19.67 3.42 -4.36
C GLN A 137 18.14 3.52 -4.44
N LEU A 138 17.41 2.42 -4.19
CA LEU A 138 15.94 2.44 -4.12
C LEU A 138 15.43 3.43 -3.07
N LEU A 139 16.09 3.51 -1.91
CA LEU A 139 15.77 4.48 -0.87
C LEU A 139 16.05 5.93 -1.29
N ALA A 140 17.16 6.18 -1.98
CA ALA A 140 17.52 7.52 -2.43
C ALA A 140 16.63 8.05 -3.57
N GLU A 141 16.12 7.14 -4.42
CA GLU A 141 15.28 7.50 -5.56
C GLU A 141 13.83 7.79 -5.15
N PHE A 142 13.38 7.38 -3.96
CA PHE A 142 11.97 7.46 -3.58
C PHE A 142 11.69 7.80 -2.10
N ASN A 143 11.20 9.03 -1.88
CA ASN A 143 11.00 9.58 -0.55
C ASN A 143 9.85 8.92 0.25
N LYS A 144 8.80 8.38 -0.38
CA LYS A 144 7.75 7.71 0.41
C LYS A 144 8.27 6.42 1.05
N LEU A 145 9.17 5.70 0.37
CA LEU A 145 9.83 4.52 0.93
C LEU A 145 10.84 4.90 2.00
N ALA A 146 11.62 5.97 1.78
CA ALA A 146 12.50 6.50 2.83
C ALA A 146 11.71 6.90 4.08
N PHE A 147 10.61 7.64 3.92
CA PHE A 147 9.71 8.00 5.02
C PHE A 147 9.14 6.77 5.72
N LEU A 148 8.66 5.78 4.97
CA LEU A 148 8.12 4.54 5.52
C LEU A 148 9.16 3.80 6.38
N VAL A 149 10.39 3.68 5.90
CA VAL A 149 11.48 3.06 6.67
C VAL A 149 11.77 3.87 7.94
N CYS A 150 11.89 5.19 7.85
CA CYS A 150 12.09 6.06 9.02
C CYS A 150 10.97 5.90 10.06
N LEU A 151 9.71 5.78 9.61
CA LEU A 151 8.56 5.58 10.49
C LEU A 151 8.57 4.20 11.17
N LEU A 152 8.93 3.15 10.44
CA LEU A 152 9.03 1.81 11.03
C LEU A 152 10.19 1.73 12.04
N GLU A 153 11.30 2.41 11.77
CA GLU A 153 12.44 2.49 12.69
C GLU A 153 12.13 3.34 13.93
N SER A 154 11.30 4.40 13.79
CA SER A 154 10.84 5.16 14.97
C SER A 154 9.98 4.30 15.87
N PHE A 155 9.10 3.45 15.33
CA PHE A 155 8.33 2.51 16.14
C PHE A 155 9.19 1.50 16.91
N ILE A 156 10.28 1.04 16.30
CA ILE A 156 11.25 0.18 17.00
C ILE A 156 11.92 0.96 18.13
N ARG A 157 12.37 2.20 17.87
CA ARG A 157 13.00 3.06 18.87
C ARG A 157 12.07 3.32 20.06
N ASP A 158 10.83 3.73 19.79
CA ASP A 158 9.82 4.01 20.82
C ASP A 158 9.55 2.77 21.69
N SER A 159 9.54 1.57 21.08
CA SER A 159 9.36 0.31 21.82
C SER A 159 10.55 -0.03 22.72
N ASN A 160 11.77 0.36 22.33
CA ASN A 160 12.97 0.15 23.16
C ASN A 160 13.04 1.15 24.32
N GLU A 161 12.54 2.37 24.15
CA GLU A 161 12.64 3.44 25.17
C GLU A 161 11.50 3.37 26.21
N SER A 162 10.27 3.03 25.79
CA SER A 162 9.07 3.18 26.64
C SER A 162 8.55 1.88 27.27
N ASP A 163 9.26 0.74 27.10
CA ASP A 163 8.78 -0.62 27.45
C ASP A 163 7.34 -0.90 26.96
N ALA A 164 6.96 -0.21 25.89
CA ALA A 164 5.64 -0.26 25.30
C ALA A 164 5.60 -1.38 24.26
N SER A 165 4.41 -1.97 24.08
CA SER A 165 4.22 -2.99 23.05
C SER A 165 4.63 -2.48 21.67
N LEU A 166 5.44 -3.24 20.96
CA LEU A 166 5.87 -2.96 19.59
C LEU A 166 4.66 -2.63 18.69
N ASN A 167 4.72 -1.46 18.04
CA ASN A 167 3.70 -1.06 17.07
C ASN A 167 3.82 -1.90 15.79
N ARG A 168 2.85 -2.80 15.59
CA ARG A 168 2.77 -3.62 14.39
C ARG A 168 2.10 -2.87 13.26
N THR A 169 2.69 -2.91 12.08
CA THR A 169 2.27 -2.10 10.93
C THR A 169 1.73 -2.95 9.79
N LEU A 170 0.56 -2.58 9.28
CA LEU A 170 -0.01 -3.11 8.05
C LEU A 170 0.30 -2.16 6.90
N ILE A 171 1.01 -2.63 5.88
CA ILE A 171 1.40 -1.82 4.72
C ILE A 171 0.65 -2.35 3.51
N SER A 172 -0.23 -1.52 2.97
CA SER A 172 -1.05 -1.87 1.81
C SER A 172 -0.55 -1.19 0.54
N SER A 173 -0.49 -1.94 -0.57
CA SER A 173 -0.22 -1.39 -1.90
C SER A 173 -1.04 -2.08 -2.98
N GLN A 174 -1.42 -1.35 -4.02
CA GLN A 174 -2.06 -1.93 -5.22
C GLN A 174 -1.02 -2.56 -6.17
N SER A 175 0.28 -2.34 -5.93
CA SER A 175 1.37 -2.83 -6.76
C SER A 175 2.16 -3.93 -6.05
N LEU A 176 2.07 -5.16 -6.56
CA LEU A 176 2.89 -6.30 -6.11
C LEU A 176 4.39 -5.99 -6.19
N ARG A 177 4.81 -5.29 -7.25
CA ARG A 177 6.22 -4.89 -7.46
C ARG A 177 6.68 -3.89 -6.40
N LEU A 178 5.81 -3.00 -5.93
CA LEU A 178 6.15 -2.09 -4.84
C LEU A 178 6.30 -2.85 -3.52
N LEU A 179 5.46 -3.86 -3.27
CA LEU A 179 5.62 -4.74 -2.11
C LEU A 179 6.95 -5.52 -2.17
N ASP A 180 7.34 -6.01 -3.34
CA ASP A 180 8.66 -6.64 -3.57
C ASP A 180 9.81 -5.67 -3.22
N ILE A 181 9.73 -4.40 -3.66
CA ILE A 181 10.72 -3.35 -3.34
C ILE A 181 10.78 -3.07 -1.83
N ILE A 182 9.62 -2.92 -1.17
CA ILE A 182 9.54 -2.69 0.27
C ILE A 182 10.20 -3.86 1.03
N GLU A 183 9.92 -5.09 0.64
CA GLU A 183 10.50 -6.28 1.27
C GLU A 183 12.03 -6.34 1.11
N ILE A 184 12.57 -6.05 -0.08
CA ILE A 184 14.02 -5.92 -0.31
C ILE A 184 14.63 -4.86 0.62
N VAL A 185 14.01 -3.69 0.69
CA VAL A 185 14.52 -2.58 1.49
C VAL A 185 14.49 -2.90 2.98
N LEU A 186 13.42 -3.52 3.49
CA LEU A 186 13.37 -3.95 4.90
C LEU A 186 14.43 -5.02 5.22
N ASN A 187 14.67 -5.97 4.32
CA ASN A 187 15.73 -6.96 4.48
C ASN A 187 17.12 -6.32 4.49
N TYR A 188 17.35 -5.32 3.64
CA TYR A 188 18.58 -4.52 3.67
C TYR A 188 18.72 -3.74 4.98
N ARG A 189 17.66 -3.08 5.46
CA ARG A 189 17.71 -2.36 6.75
C ARG A 189 17.97 -3.30 7.92
N ASN A 190 17.49 -4.54 7.87
CA ASN A 190 17.80 -5.55 8.88
C ASN A 190 19.29 -5.86 8.99
N THR A 191 20.08 -5.78 7.91
CA THR A 191 21.54 -5.99 8.00
C THR A 191 22.20 -4.86 8.79
N ILE A 192 21.74 -3.62 8.58
CA ILE A 192 22.21 -2.42 9.29
C ILE A 192 21.79 -2.49 10.77
N LEU A 193 20.52 -2.82 11.05
CA LEU A 193 20.02 -2.98 12.41
C LEU A 193 20.80 -4.05 13.18
N ARG A 194 21.16 -5.17 12.53
CA ARG A 194 22.03 -6.20 13.13
C ARG A 194 23.42 -5.67 13.46
N SER A 195 24.04 -4.89 12.56
CA SER A 195 25.37 -4.32 12.80
C SER A 195 25.41 -3.33 13.98
N ILE A 196 24.28 -2.66 14.26
CA ILE A 196 24.15 -1.71 15.36
C ILE A 196 23.67 -2.43 16.65
N GLY A 197 23.50 -3.76 16.63
CA GLY A 197 23.09 -4.54 17.79
C GLY A 197 21.61 -4.39 18.16
N SER A 198 20.75 -3.97 17.21
CA SER A 198 19.32 -3.89 17.45
C SER A 198 18.74 -5.27 17.77
N ARG A 199 17.99 -5.37 18.88
CA ARG A 199 17.30 -6.60 19.28
C ARG A 199 16.06 -6.89 18.43
N ILE A 200 15.42 -5.82 17.95
CA ILE A 200 14.21 -5.90 17.12
C ILE A 200 14.61 -5.68 15.67
N LEU A 201 14.16 -6.58 14.81
CA LEU A 201 14.35 -6.55 13.36
C LEU A 201 12.98 -6.56 12.68
N HIS A 202 12.90 -6.02 11.47
CA HIS A 202 11.69 -6.09 10.67
C HIS A 202 11.42 -7.53 10.25
N LYS A 203 10.39 -8.15 10.83
CA LYS A 203 9.91 -9.47 10.42
C LYS A 203 8.60 -9.29 9.66
N VAL A 204 8.62 -9.69 8.39
CA VAL A 204 7.59 -9.38 7.41
C VAL A 204 6.73 -10.60 7.12
N ALA A 205 5.41 -10.46 7.25
CA ALA A 205 4.43 -11.40 6.70
C ALA A 205 3.86 -10.82 5.41
N ARG A 206 3.53 -11.67 4.43
CA ARG A 206 3.07 -11.20 3.11
C ARG A 206 1.79 -11.91 2.67
N LEU A 207 0.74 -11.12 2.48
CA LEU A 207 -0.57 -11.58 2.02
C LEU A 207 -0.94 -10.88 0.71
N ASP A 208 -0.65 -11.53 -0.42
CA ASP A 208 -0.89 -10.95 -1.73
C ASP A 208 -1.62 -11.91 -2.69
N GLY A 209 -1.93 -11.42 -3.89
CA GLY A 209 -2.66 -12.17 -4.92
C GLY A 209 -1.93 -13.39 -5.47
N ARG A 210 -0.65 -13.63 -5.15
CA ARG A 210 0.08 -14.85 -5.55
C ARG A 210 -0.40 -16.07 -4.76
N LEU A 211 -0.94 -15.85 -3.56
CA LEU A 211 -1.54 -16.90 -2.73
C LEU A 211 -2.91 -17.27 -3.30
N THR A 212 -2.99 -18.42 -3.96
CA THR A 212 -4.24 -18.87 -4.62
C THR A 212 -5.15 -19.64 -3.67
N LYS A 213 -4.58 -20.39 -2.71
CA LYS A 213 -5.36 -21.26 -1.82
C LYS A 213 -5.80 -20.52 -0.55
N PRO A 214 -7.06 -20.68 -0.10
CA PRO A 214 -7.53 -20.11 1.17
C PRO A 214 -6.72 -20.57 2.39
N ALA A 215 -6.23 -21.82 2.39
CA ALA A 215 -5.45 -22.36 3.50
C ALA A 215 -4.12 -21.60 3.70
N GLU A 216 -3.39 -21.33 2.62
CA GLU A 216 -2.13 -20.57 2.63
C GLU A 216 -2.36 -19.14 3.17
N ARG A 217 -3.47 -18.49 2.77
CA ARG A 217 -3.84 -17.16 3.30
C ARG A 217 -4.12 -17.21 4.80
N HIS A 218 -4.80 -18.25 5.29
CA HIS A 218 -5.06 -18.40 6.72
C HIS A 218 -3.78 -18.66 7.52
N GLU A 219 -2.84 -19.42 6.97
CA GLU A 219 -1.54 -19.67 7.58
C GLU A 219 -0.75 -18.37 7.75
N VAL A 220 -0.66 -17.54 6.70
CA VAL A 220 0.00 -16.22 6.78
C VAL A 220 -0.65 -15.33 7.85
N ILE A 221 -1.99 -15.30 7.91
CA ILE A 221 -2.72 -14.51 8.91
C ILE A 221 -2.46 -15.02 10.33
N ASN A 222 -2.38 -16.34 10.52
CA ASN A 222 -2.11 -16.91 11.84
C ASN A 222 -0.67 -16.65 12.26
N THR A 223 0.28 -16.81 11.35
CA THR A 223 1.69 -16.49 11.56
C THR A 223 1.89 -15.02 11.88
N SER A 224 1.19 -14.09 11.23
CA SER A 224 1.28 -12.65 11.52
C SER A 224 0.69 -12.24 12.87
N LYS A 225 -0.09 -13.10 13.54
CA LYS A 225 -0.60 -12.81 14.89
C LYS A 225 0.49 -12.93 15.94
N ASP A 226 1.54 -13.69 15.67
CA ASP A 226 2.72 -13.78 16.53
C ASP A 226 3.32 -12.38 16.74
N GLN A 227 3.72 -12.09 17.97
CA GLN A 227 4.27 -10.80 18.38
C GLN A 227 5.64 -10.53 17.77
N SER A 228 6.33 -11.57 17.30
CA SER A 228 7.61 -11.44 16.60
C SER A 228 7.51 -10.72 15.25
N TYR A 229 6.32 -10.67 14.63
CA TYR A 229 6.09 -9.98 13.35
C TYR A 229 5.86 -8.48 13.56
N THR A 230 6.75 -7.66 13.00
CA THR A 230 6.64 -6.20 13.05
C THR A 230 5.70 -5.67 11.98
N THR A 231 5.68 -6.33 10.80
CA THR A 231 5.12 -5.75 9.58
C THR A 231 4.37 -6.81 8.77
N MET A 232 3.23 -6.45 8.22
CA MET A 232 2.52 -7.27 7.24
C MET A 232 2.27 -6.48 5.96
N LEU A 233 2.72 -7.02 4.83
CA LEU A 233 2.48 -6.48 3.50
C LEU A 233 1.20 -7.09 2.93
N LEU A 234 0.32 -6.24 2.39
CA LEU A 234 -0.94 -6.66 1.80
C LEU A 234 -1.25 -5.96 0.49
N THR A 235 -1.90 -6.67 -0.43
CA THR A 235 -2.46 -6.06 -1.63
C THR A 235 -3.88 -5.58 -1.41
N SER A 236 -4.17 -4.35 -1.83
CA SER A 236 -5.51 -3.75 -1.83
C SER A 236 -6.13 -3.71 -3.21
#